data_AF-A0A6P8V4S7-F1
#
_entry.id   AF-A0A6P8V4S7-F1
#
_cell.length_a   1.000
_cell.length_b   1.000
_cell.length_c   1.000
_cell.angle_alpha   90.00
_cell.angle_beta   90.00
_cell.angle_gamma   90.00
#
_symmetry.space_group_name_H-M   'P 1'
#
loop_
_entity.id
_entity.type
_entity.pdbx_description
1 polymer ?
#
loop_
_entity_poly.entity_id
_entity_poly.type
_entity_poly.pdbx_seq_one_letter_code
_entity_poly.pdbx_strand_id
1 'polypeptide(L)'
;MALKTVLNTPMDTPYFKLPPITVKVLKLEDQSKVVSWDFGATVKAATIKNNKVAILSDGSSVIKVTIYEEYASKITEGGTYVIRGYTLRGQFPPYFMNIAKNTMFFRGTTLQVPQNLLEEAEALLHPASPLTLIKDCTEGQGYMSVQGEIIEMFAVKRVRSGKEFVPTRRLTLEQESNRISITLWREAAMAAANIGELVIISHLKATRTDYGIQLQSSQLTKIEKPKLQTIYGEIIGVMDLECSGCSGCSGGSSGGGSASASGSGSASASGSGSASGSGSGSGGSACEVQLQVLLESGEVFSIEKATWEPFEAKLKLDTIRVK
;
A
#
# COMPACT_ATOMS: atom_id res chain seq x y z
N MET A 1 14.26 34.94 -16.57
CA MET A 1 12.98 34.36 -17.02
C MET A 1 12.55 33.34 -15.98
N ALA A 2 11.28 33.35 -15.57
CA ALA A 2 10.78 32.40 -14.58
C ALA A 2 10.76 30.98 -15.17
N LEU A 3 11.09 30.01 -14.34
CA LEU A 3 11.18 28.60 -14.68
C LEU A 3 9.85 28.06 -15.20
N LYS A 4 8.75 28.41 -14.55
CA LYS A 4 7.39 28.07 -15.01
C LYS A 4 7.11 28.59 -16.42
N THR A 5 7.58 29.79 -16.77
CA THR A 5 7.42 30.32 -18.13
C THR A 5 8.18 29.46 -19.13
N VAL A 6 9.46 29.17 -18.86
CA VAL A 6 10.30 28.32 -19.72
C VAL A 6 9.65 26.96 -19.99
N LEU A 7 9.07 26.33 -18.96
CA LEU A 7 8.47 25.00 -19.11
C LEU A 7 7.11 25.01 -19.83
N ASN A 8 6.43 26.16 -19.90
CA ASN A 8 5.11 26.28 -20.52
C ASN A 8 5.13 26.93 -21.91
N THR A 9 6.22 27.60 -22.28
CA THR A 9 6.34 28.24 -23.60
C THR A 9 6.66 27.20 -24.68
N PRO A 10 5.83 27.08 -25.73
CA PRO A 10 6.12 26.18 -26.85
C PRO A 10 7.43 26.57 -27.56
N MET A 11 8.16 25.57 -28.03
CA MET A 11 9.40 25.80 -28.79
C MET A 11 9.04 26.05 -30.26
N ASP A 12 8.79 27.32 -30.61
CA ASP A 12 8.29 27.70 -31.94
C ASP A 12 9.35 27.58 -33.05
N THR A 13 10.64 27.46 -32.71
CA THR A 13 11.72 27.41 -33.70
C THR A 13 12.79 26.34 -33.40
N PRO A 14 13.41 25.74 -34.42
CA PRO A 14 14.48 24.75 -34.25
C PRO A 14 15.78 25.36 -33.68
N TYR A 15 15.90 26.70 -33.68
CA TYR A 15 17.04 27.43 -33.12
C TYR A 15 16.77 28.02 -31.74
N PHE A 16 15.66 27.62 -31.10
CA PHE A 16 15.29 28.09 -29.78
C PHE A 16 16.37 27.73 -28.75
N LYS A 17 17.13 28.73 -28.32
CA LYS A 17 18.14 28.59 -27.27
C LYS A 17 17.49 28.91 -25.93
N LEU A 18 17.49 27.92 -25.04
CA LEU A 18 16.97 28.08 -23.69
C LEU A 18 17.83 29.09 -22.92
N PRO A 19 17.20 30.11 -22.29
CA PRO A 19 17.93 31.08 -21.50
C PRO A 19 18.56 30.42 -20.26
N PRO A 20 19.67 30.96 -19.73
CA PRO A 20 20.15 30.57 -18.41
C PRO A 20 19.08 30.78 -17.34
N ILE A 21 18.99 29.84 -16.41
CA ILE A 21 18.05 29.92 -15.27
C ILE A 21 18.83 29.88 -13.97
N THR A 22 18.41 30.69 -13.00
CA THR A 22 18.94 30.66 -11.64
C THR A 22 17.98 29.85 -10.78
N VAL A 23 18.48 28.81 -10.14
CA VAL A 23 17.67 27.91 -9.31
C VAL A 23 18.40 27.55 -8.03
N LYS A 24 17.65 27.34 -6.95
CA LYS A 24 18.10 26.76 -5.70
C LYS A 24 17.75 25.27 -5.67
N VAL A 25 18.70 24.43 -5.25
CA VAL A 25 18.45 23.02 -4.97
C VAL A 25 17.79 22.93 -3.60
N LEU A 26 16.50 22.59 -3.56
CA LEU A 26 15.74 22.50 -2.31
C LEU A 26 15.96 21.17 -1.60
N LYS A 27 15.92 20.08 -2.37
CA LYS A 27 16.09 18.71 -1.90
C LYS A 27 16.92 17.93 -2.88
N LEU A 28 17.77 17.04 -2.38
CA LEU A 28 18.62 16.20 -3.18
C LEU A 28 18.69 14.78 -2.59
N GLU A 29 18.14 13.80 -3.30
CA GLU A 29 18.13 12.40 -2.86
C GLU A 29 18.89 11.50 -3.83
N ASP A 30 19.62 10.53 -3.31
CA ASP A 30 20.28 9.52 -4.13
C ASP A 30 19.26 8.50 -4.65
N GLN A 31 19.28 8.25 -5.96
CA GLN A 31 18.41 7.29 -6.63
C GLN A 31 19.24 6.36 -7.52
N SER A 32 19.54 5.17 -6.98
CA SER A 32 20.13 4.09 -7.77
C SER A 32 19.08 3.52 -8.73
N LYS A 33 19.45 3.38 -10.00
CA LYS A 33 18.58 2.80 -11.02
C LYS A 33 19.33 1.73 -11.80
N VAL A 34 18.71 0.55 -11.92
CA VAL A 34 19.24 -0.51 -12.76
C VAL A 34 18.94 -0.18 -14.22
N VAL A 35 19.98 -0.08 -15.04
CA VAL A 35 19.90 0.25 -16.47
C VAL A 35 19.81 -1.01 -17.31
N SER A 36 20.53 -2.06 -16.92
CA SER A 36 20.52 -3.33 -17.64
C SER A 36 20.45 -4.50 -16.67
N TRP A 37 19.83 -5.58 -17.15
CA TRP A 37 19.58 -6.80 -16.39
C TRP A 37 20.26 -7.98 -17.08
N ASP A 38 20.92 -8.81 -16.30
CA ASP A 38 21.43 -10.11 -16.74
C ASP A 38 20.40 -11.20 -16.39
N PHE A 39 20.01 -11.98 -17.40
CA PHE A 39 18.99 -13.01 -17.30
C PHE A 39 19.62 -14.41 -17.38
N GLY A 40 20.60 -14.67 -16.51
CA GLY A 40 21.17 -16.00 -16.30
C GLY A 40 20.25 -16.92 -15.47
N ALA A 41 20.84 -17.83 -14.68
CA ALA A 41 20.07 -18.73 -13.79
C ALA A 41 19.24 -17.98 -12.73
N THR A 42 19.72 -16.80 -12.31
CA THR A 42 19.00 -15.86 -11.46
C THR A 42 19.13 -14.49 -12.08
N VAL A 43 18.02 -13.75 -12.17
CA VAL A 43 18.04 -12.40 -12.73
C VAL A 43 18.83 -11.49 -11.80
N LYS A 44 19.81 -10.77 -12.34
CA LYS A 44 20.67 -9.85 -11.57
C LYS A 44 20.79 -8.51 -12.30
N ALA A 45 21.03 -7.45 -11.52
CA ALA A 45 21.36 -6.15 -12.10
C ALA A 45 22.76 -6.23 -12.74
N ALA A 46 22.84 -5.95 -14.04
CA ALA A 46 24.11 -5.99 -14.79
C ALA A 46 24.80 -4.63 -14.77
N THR A 47 24.05 -3.54 -14.82
CA THR A 47 24.59 -2.18 -14.72
C THR A 47 23.65 -1.32 -13.88
N ILE A 48 24.21 -0.74 -12.82
CA ILE A 48 23.51 0.17 -11.92
C ILE A 48 24.10 1.56 -12.11
N LYS A 49 23.23 2.57 -12.23
CA LYS A 49 23.65 3.98 -12.24
C LYS A 49 23.13 4.67 -10.99
N ASN A 50 24.02 5.42 -10.34
CA ASN A 50 23.70 6.18 -9.14
C ASN A 50 23.42 7.62 -9.53
N ASN A 51 22.16 7.88 -9.90
CA ASN A 51 21.71 9.24 -10.19
C ASN A 51 21.25 9.90 -8.89
N LYS A 52 21.10 11.21 -8.91
CA LYS A 52 20.39 11.93 -7.87
C LYS A 52 19.08 12.48 -8.41
N VAL A 53 18.06 12.59 -7.58
CA VAL A 53 16.84 13.34 -7.87
C VAL A 53 16.93 14.64 -7.10
N ALA A 54 16.86 15.75 -7.84
CA ALA A 54 16.88 17.08 -7.27
C ALA A 54 15.54 17.75 -7.46
N ILE A 55 15.07 18.45 -6.43
CA ILE A 55 13.99 19.42 -6.56
C ILE A 55 14.60 20.82 -6.66
N LEU A 56 14.35 21.50 -7.76
CA LEU A 56 14.91 22.82 -8.07
C LEU A 56 13.81 23.86 -7.99
N SER A 57 14.13 25.05 -7.48
CA SER A 57 13.21 26.19 -7.46
C SER A 57 13.85 27.47 -7.94
N ASP A 58 13.10 28.25 -8.71
CA ASP A 58 13.46 29.62 -9.10
C ASP A 58 12.91 30.69 -8.12
N GLY A 59 12.37 30.27 -6.98
CA GLY A 59 11.72 31.12 -5.98
C GLY A 59 10.23 31.33 -6.23
N SER A 60 9.70 30.93 -7.39
CA SER A 60 8.27 31.02 -7.73
C SER A 60 7.63 29.66 -8.01
N SER A 61 8.41 28.69 -8.47
CA SER A 61 7.96 27.36 -8.87
C SER A 61 8.97 26.29 -8.46
N VAL A 62 8.53 25.03 -8.41
CA VAL A 62 9.38 23.87 -8.15
C VAL A 62 9.31 22.88 -9.29
N ILE A 63 10.43 22.21 -9.55
CA ILE A 63 10.54 21.17 -10.58
C ILE A 63 11.35 19.99 -10.07
N LYS A 64 10.98 18.80 -10.50
CA LYS A 64 11.74 17.57 -10.25
C LYS A 64 12.66 17.28 -11.43
N VAL A 65 13.95 17.10 -11.17
CA VAL A 65 14.97 16.84 -12.18
C VAL A 65 15.86 15.69 -11.77
N THR A 66 16.19 14.81 -12.72
CA THR A 66 17.22 13.78 -12.53
C THR A 66 18.59 14.35 -12.86
N ILE A 67 19.50 14.25 -11.90
CA ILE A 67 20.90 14.64 -12.00
C ILE A 67 21.71 13.37 -12.20
N TYR A 68 22.34 13.24 -13.37
CA TYR A 68 23.15 12.06 -13.67
C TYR A 68 24.43 12.05 -12.84
N GLU A 69 24.95 10.85 -12.60
CA GLU A 69 26.16 10.58 -11.79
C GLU A 69 27.33 11.53 -12.09
N GLU A 70 27.57 11.83 -13.38
CA GLU A 70 28.65 12.73 -13.84
C GLU A 70 28.51 14.20 -13.37
N TYR A 71 27.32 14.59 -12.92
CA TYR A 71 27.01 15.92 -12.38
C TYR A 71 26.73 15.92 -10.88
N ALA A 72 26.63 14.74 -10.25
CA ALA A 72 26.20 14.59 -8.87
C ALA A 72 27.09 15.35 -7.87
N SER A 73 28.40 15.46 -8.14
CA SER A 73 29.37 16.18 -7.31
C SER A 73 29.37 17.70 -7.50
N LYS A 74 28.73 18.21 -8.57
CA LYS A 74 28.74 19.65 -8.88
C LYS A 74 27.66 20.42 -8.14
N ILE A 75 26.66 19.72 -7.62
CA ILE A 75 25.51 20.30 -6.94
C ILE A 75 25.42 19.82 -5.49
N THR A 76 24.91 20.69 -4.63
CA THR A 76 24.69 20.41 -3.20
C THR A 76 23.32 20.93 -2.81
N GLU A 77 22.66 20.24 -1.88
CA GLU A 77 21.41 20.71 -1.29
C GLU A 77 21.60 22.10 -0.66
N GLY A 78 20.58 22.96 -0.77
CA GLY A 78 20.61 24.36 -0.33
C GLY A 78 21.40 25.30 -1.25
N GLY A 79 22.23 24.77 -2.17
CA GLY A 79 23.03 25.57 -3.08
C GLY A 79 22.20 26.27 -4.16
N THR A 80 22.59 27.50 -4.52
CA THR A 80 22.01 28.23 -5.67
C THR A 80 22.96 28.17 -6.86
N TYR A 81 22.40 27.90 -8.04
CA TYR A 81 23.13 27.68 -9.27
C TYR A 81 22.48 28.39 -10.45
N VAL A 82 23.30 28.88 -11.38
CA VAL A 82 22.88 29.26 -12.73
C VAL A 82 23.11 28.06 -13.64
N ILE A 83 22.04 27.51 -14.21
CA ILE A 83 22.08 26.36 -15.11
C ILE A 83 22.03 26.86 -16.56
N ARG A 84 22.94 26.36 -17.39
CA ARG A 84 23.00 26.63 -18.84
C ARG A 84 23.09 25.34 -19.63
N GLY A 85 22.58 25.33 -20.86
CA GLY A 85 22.68 24.16 -21.75
C GLY A 85 21.87 22.96 -21.28
N TYR A 86 20.81 23.17 -20.51
CA TYR A 86 19.80 22.13 -20.25
C TYR A 86 18.91 21.95 -21.48
N THR A 87 18.23 20.81 -21.57
CA THR A 87 17.25 20.54 -22.62
C THR A 87 15.86 20.36 -22.02
N LEU A 88 14.82 20.54 -22.84
CA LEU A 88 13.45 20.24 -22.46
C LEU A 88 12.99 18.96 -23.16
N ARG A 89 12.21 18.13 -22.45
CA ARG A 89 11.58 16.91 -22.97
C ARG A 89 10.07 16.99 -22.84
N GLY A 90 9.35 16.35 -23.75
CA GLY A 90 7.89 16.35 -23.84
C GLY A 90 7.44 16.77 -25.23
N GLN A 91 6.30 16.25 -25.68
CA GLN A 91 5.70 16.66 -26.96
C GLN A 91 4.95 17.99 -26.82
N PHE A 92 4.28 18.19 -25.69
CA PHE A 92 3.51 19.38 -25.38
C PHE A 92 3.86 19.90 -23.98
N PRO A 93 3.70 21.20 -23.71
CA PRO A 93 3.86 21.74 -22.37
C PRO A 93 2.85 21.12 -21.37
N PRO A 94 3.19 21.07 -20.06
CA PRO A 94 4.45 21.49 -19.48
C PRO A 94 5.60 20.52 -19.82
N TYR A 95 6.74 21.08 -20.20
CA TYR A 95 7.94 20.30 -20.50
C TYR A 95 8.67 19.84 -19.23
N PHE A 96 9.42 18.75 -19.35
CA PHE A 96 10.33 18.26 -18.32
C PHE A 96 11.76 18.75 -18.60
N MET A 97 12.39 19.35 -17.60
CA MET A 97 13.80 19.71 -17.69
C MET A 97 14.66 18.45 -17.67
N ASN A 98 15.59 18.35 -18.62
CA ASN A 98 16.54 17.28 -18.72
C ASN A 98 17.97 17.85 -18.70
N ILE A 99 18.78 17.36 -17.79
CA ILE A 99 20.22 17.63 -17.76
C ILE A 99 20.88 16.85 -18.90
N ALA A 100 21.68 17.52 -19.72
CA ALA A 100 22.37 16.94 -20.87
C ALA A 100 23.89 17.06 -20.68
N LYS A 101 24.66 16.40 -21.55
CA LYS A 101 26.14 16.40 -21.49
C LYS A 101 26.77 17.80 -21.57
N ASN A 102 26.08 18.73 -22.23
CA ASN A 102 26.49 20.12 -22.37
C ASN A 102 25.91 21.03 -21.27
N THR A 103 25.20 20.48 -20.29
CA THR A 103 24.68 21.27 -19.18
C THR A 103 25.80 21.70 -18.25
N MET A 104 25.83 22.99 -17.93
CA MET A 104 26.81 23.61 -17.05
C MET A 104 26.11 24.19 -15.84
N PHE A 105 26.73 24.02 -14.67
CA PHE A 105 26.28 24.55 -13.39
C PHE A 105 27.30 25.60 -12.94
N PHE A 106 26.86 26.84 -12.77
CA PHE A 106 27.67 27.92 -12.20
C PHE A 106 27.10 28.28 -10.83
N ARG A 107 27.93 28.63 -9.85
CA ARG A 107 27.42 29.11 -8.56
C ARG A 107 26.69 30.44 -8.77
N GLY A 108 25.48 30.53 -8.23
CA GLY A 108 24.62 31.71 -8.33
C GLY A 108 24.61 32.53 -7.05
N THR A 109 23.94 33.68 -7.09
CA THR A 109 23.60 34.48 -5.90
C THR A 109 22.60 33.74 -5.03
N THR A 110 22.62 33.96 -3.71
CA THR A 110 21.68 33.33 -2.78
C THR A 110 20.24 33.66 -3.15
N LEU A 111 19.44 32.62 -3.38
CA LEU A 111 18.02 32.75 -3.66
C LEU A 111 17.20 32.45 -2.39
N GLN A 112 16.32 33.37 -2.02
CA GLN A 112 15.33 33.15 -0.98
C GLN A 112 14.13 32.41 -1.58
N VAL A 113 13.69 31.35 -0.91
CA VAL A 113 12.60 30.50 -1.37
C VAL A 113 11.58 30.43 -0.23
N PRO A 114 10.29 30.72 -0.49
CA PRO A 114 9.27 30.70 0.54
C PRO A 114 8.97 29.28 1.04
N GLN A 115 8.51 29.17 2.28
CA GLN A 115 8.31 27.90 2.99
C GLN A 115 7.34 26.95 2.27
N ASN A 116 6.29 27.47 1.64
CA ASN A 116 5.32 26.67 0.88
C ASN A 116 5.97 25.88 -0.26
N LEU A 117 7.01 26.41 -0.92
CA LEU A 117 7.74 25.69 -1.97
C LEU A 117 8.66 24.62 -1.40
N LEU A 118 9.10 24.74 -0.15
CA LEU A 118 9.86 23.68 0.53
C LEU A 118 8.96 22.48 0.85
N GLU A 119 7.73 22.74 1.31
CA GLU A 119 6.71 21.71 1.54
C GLU A 119 6.29 21.02 0.24
N GLU A 120 6.07 21.80 -0.83
CA GLU A 120 5.79 21.26 -2.16
C GLU A 120 6.96 20.41 -2.69
N ALA A 121 8.20 20.84 -2.44
CA ALA A 121 9.38 20.07 -2.81
C ALA A 121 9.47 18.72 -2.10
N GLU A 122 9.15 18.69 -0.80
CA GLU A 122 9.08 17.46 -0.02
C GLU A 122 7.99 16.52 -0.58
N ALA A 123 6.80 17.05 -0.87
CA ALA A 123 5.70 16.28 -1.44
C ALA A 123 5.99 15.72 -2.85
N LEU A 124 6.79 16.42 -3.66
CA LEU A 124 7.22 15.94 -4.98
C LEU A 124 8.26 14.81 -4.91
N LEU A 125 9.07 14.80 -3.85
CA LEU A 125 10.06 13.76 -3.62
C LEU A 125 9.42 12.51 -3.00
N HIS A 126 8.56 12.73 -2.00
CA HIS A 126 7.85 11.72 -1.23
C HIS A 126 6.34 11.90 -1.37
N PRO A 127 5.75 11.56 -2.54
CA PRO A 127 4.32 11.70 -2.75
C PRO A 127 3.55 10.81 -1.77
N ALA A 128 2.42 11.32 -1.28
CA ALA A 128 1.56 10.57 -0.39
C ALA A 128 1.07 9.27 -1.06
N SER A 129 1.08 8.18 -0.30
CA SER A 129 0.58 6.87 -0.71
C SER A 129 -0.33 6.32 0.39
N PRO A 130 -1.58 6.81 0.51
CA PRO A 130 -2.52 6.39 1.54
C PRO A 130 -2.78 4.88 1.46
N LEU A 131 -3.03 4.26 2.62
CA LEU A 131 -3.47 2.87 2.68
C LEU A 131 -4.91 2.78 2.15
N THR A 132 -5.13 1.92 1.16
CA THR A 132 -6.40 1.72 0.47
C THR A 132 -6.77 0.25 0.55
N LEU A 133 -8.03 -0.05 0.87
CA LEU A 133 -8.54 -1.41 0.85
C LEU A 133 -8.60 -1.92 -0.59
N ILE A 134 -8.36 -3.22 -0.79
CA ILE A 134 -8.41 -3.83 -2.13
C ILE A 134 -9.74 -3.55 -2.85
N LYS A 135 -10.86 -3.54 -2.11
CA LYS A 135 -12.20 -3.25 -2.63
C LYS A 135 -12.34 -1.84 -3.21
N ASP A 136 -11.58 -0.89 -2.68
CA ASP A 136 -11.69 0.54 -3.00
C ASP A 136 -10.68 1.00 -4.05
N CYS A 137 -9.80 0.09 -4.52
CA CYS A 137 -8.81 0.39 -5.53
C CYS A 137 -9.50 0.75 -6.86
N THR A 138 -9.43 2.03 -7.26
CA THR A 138 -9.97 2.52 -8.53
C THR A 138 -8.89 3.17 -9.39
N GLU A 139 -9.10 3.16 -10.72
CA GLU A 139 -8.19 3.81 -11.66
C GLU A 139 -8.20 5.34 -11.45
N GLY A 140 -7.02 5.96 -11.55
CA GLY A 140 -6.87 7.41 -11.41
C GLY A 140 -6.68 7.92 -9.97
N GLN A 141 -6.84 7.06 -8.94
CA GLN A 141 -6.49 7.38 -7.55
C GLN A 141 -4.97 7.39 -7.34
N GLY A 142 -4.28 8.41 -7.86
CA GLY A 142 -2.90 8.76 -7.51
C GLY A 142 -1.93 7.58 -7.27
N TYR A 143 -1.15 7.68 -6.21
CA TYR A 143 -0.40 6.56 -5.63
C TYR A 143 -1.19 5.99 -4.46
N MET A 144 -1.17 4.66 -4.28
CA MET A 144 -1.85 3.98 -3.18
C MET A 144 -0.97 2.89 -2.57
N SER A 145 -1.24 2.59 -1.30
CA SER A 145 -0.65 1.48 -0.58
C SER A 145 -1.72 0.43 -0.31
N VAL A 146 -1.40 -0.85 -0.46
CA VAL A 146 -2.32 -1.95 -0.16
C VAL A 146 -1.68 -2.93 0.80
N GLN A 147 -2.49 -3.51 1.68
CA GLN A 147 -2.07 -4.53 2.63
C GLN A 147 -2.84 -5.82 2.34
N GLY A 148 -2.13 -6.95 2.33
CA GLY A 148 -2.75 -8.25 2.11
C GLY A 148 -1.75 -9.40 2.17
N GLU A 149 -2.28 -10.61 2.16
CA GLU A 149 -1.49 -11.84 2.12
C GLU A 149 -1.19 -12.23 0.68
N ILE A 150 0.05 -12.67 0.40
CA ILE A 150 0.44 -13.15 -0.93
C ILE A 150 -0.07 -14.57 -1.13
N ILE A 151 -1.10 -14.77 -1.97
CA ILE A 151 -1.61 -16.11 -2.30
C ILE A 151 -0.88 -16.73 -3.46
N GLU A 152 -0.64 -15.94 -4.51
CA GLU A 152 -0.03 -16.44 -5.73
C GLU A 152 1.17 -15.58 -6.09
N MET A 153 2.23 -16.23 -6.52
CA MET A 153 3.44 -15.55 -6.93
C MET A 153 4.03 -16.23 -8.15
N PHE A 154 4.08 -15.51 -9.26
CA PHE A 154 4.60 -16.04 -10.52
C PHE A 154 6.13 -15.90 -10.58
N ALA A 155 6.76 -16.72 -11.41
CA ALA A 155 8.16 -16.59 -11.76
C ALA A 155 8.45 -15.26 -12.46
N VAL A 156 9.67 -14.74 -12.30
CA VAL A 156 10.12 -13.51 -12.97
C VAL A 156 10.18 -13.75 -14.48
N LYS A 157 9.47 -12.91 -15.24
CA LYS A 157 9.43 -12.95 -16.70
C LYS A 157 10.32 -11.86 -17.28
N ARG A 158 10.89 -12.13 -18.45
CA ARG A 158 11.64 -11.17 -19.25
C ARG A 158 10.70 -10.48 -20.23
N VAL A 159 10.52 -9.17 -20.08
CA VAL A 159 9.67 -8.37 -20.97
C VAL A 159 10.51 -7.31 -21.69
N ARG A 160 10.26 -7.10 -22.98
CA ARG A 160 10.91 -6.04 -23.75
C ARG A 160 10.21 -4.71 -23.51
N SER A 161 10.96 -3.71 -23.01
CA SER A 161 10.50 -2.34 -22.81
C SER A 161 11.35 -1.40 -23.67
N GLY A 162 10.84 -1.05 -24.85
CA GLY A 162 11.60 -0.30 -25.85
C GLY A 162 12.81 -1.08 -26.38
N LYS A 163 14.02 -0.58 -26.08
CA LYS A 163 15.29 -1.21 -26.49
C LYS A 163 15.87 -2.15 -25.44
N GLU A 164 15.35 -2.13 -24.21
CA GLU A 164 15.89 -2.87 -23.07
C GLU A 164 14.97 -4.03 -22.68
N PHE A 165 15.53 -5.03 -22.00
CA PHE A 165 14.77 -6.09 -21.36
C PHE A 165 14.68 -5.82 -19.86
N VAL A 166 13.47 -5.97 -19.33
CA VAL A 166 13.12 -5.62 -17.95
C VAL A 166 12.45 -6.82 -17.29
N PRO A 167 12.83 -7.18 -16.05
CA PRO A 167 12.14 -8.21 -15.31
C PRO A 167 10.76 -7.72 -14.86
N THR A 168 9.78 -8.60 -14.96
CA THR A 168 8.44 -8.38 -14.44
C THR A 168 8.02 -9.59 -13.60
N ARG A 169 7.27 -9.34 -12.53
CA ARG A 169 6.75 -10.39 -11.66
C ARG A 169 5.31 -10.06 -11.31
N ARG A 170 4.41 -11.02 -11.52
CA ARG A 170 3.02 -10.89 -11.09
C ARG A 170 2.83 -11.60 -9.76
N LEU A 171 2.05 -11.00 -8.88
CA LEU A 171 1.57 -11.61 -7.65
C LEU A 171 0.10 -11.29 -7.42
N THR A 172 -0.57 -12.11 -6.62
CA THR A 172 -1.96 -11.90 -6.22
C THR A 172 -1.98 -11.69 -4.70
N LEU A 173 -2.49 -10.54 -4.27
CA LEU A 173 -2.76 -10.27 -2.85
C LEU A 173 -4.22 -10.56 -2.53
N GLU A 174 -4.48 -11.08 -1.34
CA GLU A 174 -5.80 -11.22 -0.76
C GLU A 174 -5.96 -10.40 0.52
N GLN A 175 -7.10 -9.71 0.62
CA GLN A 175 -7.53 -8.95 1.78
C GLN A 175 -9.05 -9.13 1.95
N GLU A 176 -9.49 -9.66 3.09
CA GLU A 176 -10.92 -9.82 3.43
C GLU A 176 -11.75 -10.47 2.31
N SER A 177 -11.24 -11.59 1.76
CA SER A 177 -11.84 -12.34 0.64
C SER A 177 -11.79 -11.66 -0.74
N ASN A 178 -11.13 -10.50 -0.86
CA ASN A 178 -10.95 -9.81 -2.16
C ASN A 178 -9.54 -10.03 -2.65
N ARG A 179 -9.41 -10.30 -3.95
CA ARG A 179 -8.13 -10.58 -4.59
C ARG A 179 -7.80 -9.50 -5.59
N ILE A 180 -6.55 -9.05 -5.59
CA ILE A 180 -6.03 -8.12 -6.61
C ILE A 180 -4.71 -8.61 -7.17
N SER A 181 -4.58 -8.49 -8.49
CA SER A 181 -3.34 -8.78 -9.19
C SER A 181 -2.43 -7.55 -9.19
N ILE A 182 -1.18 -7.76 -8.78
CA ILE A 182 -0.13 -6.74 -8.76
C ILE A 182 0.98 -7.15 -9.72
N THR A 183 1.36 -6.23 -10.60
CA THR A 183 2.50 -6.40 -11.51
C THR A 183 3.67 -5.55 -11.02
N LEU A 184 4.70 -6.22 -10.54
CA LEU A 184 5.97 -5.64 -10.14
C LEU A 184 6.91 -5.56 -11.34
N TRP A 185 7.61 -4.44 -11.48
CA TRP A 185 8.54 -4.15 -12.56
C TRP A 185 9.93 -3.89 -12.02
N ARG A 186 10.96 -4.24 -12.81
CA ARG A 186 12.38 -3.92 -12.55
C ARG A 186 12.82 -4.37 -11.15
N GLU A 187 13.34 -3.46 -10.34
CA GLU A 187 13.86 -3.72 -8.99
C GLU A 187 12.77 -4.29 -8.07
N ALA A 188 11.53 -3.81 -8.18
CA ALA A 188 10.42 -4.32 -7.37
C ALA A 188 10.11 -5.79 -7.71
N ALA A 189 10.30 -6.23 -8.96
CA ALA A 189 10.09 -7.62 -9.36
C ALA A 189 11.07 -8.59 -8.67
N MET A 190 12.21 -8.09 -8.21
CA MET A 190 13.26 -8.86 -7.53
C MET A 190 13.13 -8.87 -6.01
N ALA A 191 12.08 -8.24 -5.46
CA ALA A 191 11.85 -8.22 -4.03
C ALA A 191 11.69 -9.65 -3.46
N ALA A 192 12.33 -9.88 -2.31
CA ALA A 192 12.22 -11.12 -1.57
C ALA A 192 10.88 -11.14 -0.82
N ALA A 193 9.86 -11.72 -1.46
CA ALA A 193 8.56 -11.98 -0.88
C ALA A 193 8.22 -13.46 -1.10
N ASN A 194 7.50 -14.06 -0.14
CA ASN A 194 7.08 -15.46 -0.20
C ASN A 194 5.55 -15.57 -0.21
N ILE A 195 5.06 -16.72 -0.69
CA ILE A 195 3.63 -17.05 -0.60
C ILE A 195 3.28 -17.29 0.87
N GLY A 196 2.10 -16.83 1.30
CA GLY A 196 1.60 -16.88 2.68
C GLY A 196 2.08 -15.73 3.56
N GLU A 197 2.78 -14.75 3.00
CA GLU A 197 3.31 -13.61 3.76
C GLU A 197 2.37 -12.41 3.71
N LEU A 198 2.09 -11.83 4.87
CA LEU A 198 1.38 -10.56 4.99
C LEU A 198 2.34 -9.41 4.66
N VAL A 199 2.00 -8.61 3.64
CA VAL A 199 2.85 -7.51 3.18
C VAL A 199 2.04 -6.22 2.98
N ILE A 200 2.74 -5.10 3.11
CA ILE A 200 2.25 -3.78 2.73
C ILE A 200 3.07 -3.33 1.53
N ILE A 201 2.39 -3.10 0.40
CA ILE A 201 3.03 -2.62 -0.82
C ILE A 201 2.57 -1.18 -1.06
N SER A 202 3.52 -0.25 -1.04
CA SER A 202 3.25 1.18 -1.19
C SER A 202 3.52 1.70 -2.61
N HIS A 203 2.99 2.88 -2.92
CA HIS A 203 3.19 3.63 -4.17
C HIS A 203 2.85 2.86 -5.44
N LEU A 204 1.76 2.09 -5.37
CA LEU A 204 1.18 1.41 -6.51
C LEU A 204 0.30 2.37 -7.30
N LYS A 205 0.15 2.09 -8.60
CA LYS A 205 -0.83 2.73 -9.47
C LYS A 205 -1.85 1.72 -9.95
N ALA A 206 -3.12 2.04 -9.80
CA ALA A 206 -4.19 1.28 -10.41
C ALA A 206 -4.22 1.56 -11.92
N THR A 207 -4.36 0.49 -12.71
CA THR A 207 -4.49 0.53 -14.16
C THR A 207 -5.61 -0.40 -14.56
N ARG A 208 -6.52 0.06 -15.41
CA ARG A 208 -7.58 -0.79 -15.93
C ARG A 208 -7.05 -1.65 -17.07
N THR A 209 -7.31 -2.94 -16.97
CA THR A 209 -7.03 -3.93 -18.02
C THR A 209 -8.32 -4.61 -18.45
N ASP A 210 -8.28 -5.40 -19.52
CA ASP A 210 -9.44 -6.17 -20.00
C ASP A 210 -9.97 -7.15 -18.93
N TYR A 211 -9.12 -7.54 -17.98
CA TYR A 211 -9.45 -8.44 -16.87
C TYR A 211 -9.86 -7.71 -15.58
N GLY A 212 -10.09 -6.40 -15.65
CA GLY A 212 -10.41 -5.56 -14.50
C GLY A 212 -9.21 -4.75 -14.00
N ILE A 213 -9.31 -4.28 -12.76
CA ILE A 213 -8.33 -3.39 -12.15
C ILE A 213 -7.09 -4.19 -11.72
N GLN A 214 -5.92 -3.72 -12.13
CA GLN A 214 -4.64 -4.27 -11.72
C GLN A 214 -3.77 -3.17 -11.12
N LEU A 215 -2.96 -3.53 -10.13
CA LEU A 215 -2.00 -2.59 -9.55
C LEU A 215 -0.64 -2.79 -10.22
N GLN A 216 0.04 -1.68 -10.51
CA GLN A 216 1.38 -1.69 -11.07
C GLN A 216 2.35 -0.99 -10.13
N SER A 217 3.52 -1.57 -9.96
CA SER A 217 4.61 -0.93 -9.21
C SER A 217 5.09 0.33 -9.92
N SER A 218 5.37 1.37 -9.15
CA SER A 218 6.12 2.55 -9.58
C SER A 218 7.59 2.50 -9.13
N GLN A 219 8.37 3.54 -9.48
CA GLN A 219 9.75 3.71 -9.03
C GLN A 219 9.89 3.95 -7.52
N LEU A 220 8.78 4.28 -6.85
CA LEU A 220 8.73 4.56 -5.41
C LEU A 220 8.19 3.37 -4.60
N THR A 221 7.90 2.26 -5.27
CA THR A 221 7.31 1.08 -4.63
C THR A 221 8.23 0.54 -3.56
N LYS A 222 7.70 0.41 -2.35
CA LYS A 222 8.36 -0.30 -1.25
C LYS A 222 7.44 -1.43 -0.79
N ILE A 223 8.03 -2.59 -0.57
CA ILE A 223 7.36 -3.77 -0.01
C ILE A 223 7.88 -3.94 1.39
N GLU A 224 7.01 -3.77 2.37
CA GLU A 224 7.34 -3.84 3.79
C GLU A 224 6.51 -4.91 4.46
N LYS A 225 7.09 -5.59 5.45
CA LYS A 225 6.32 -6.45 6.34
C LYS A 225 5.63 -5.55 7.38
N PRO A 226 4.34 -5.76 7.67
CA PRO A 226 3.69 -5.02 8.74
C PRO A 226 4.47 -5.26 10.04
N LYS A 227 4.83 -4.18 10.71
CA LYS A 227 5.44 -4.26 12.03
C LYS A 227 4.35 -4.76 12.97
N LEU A 228 4.47 -6.01 13.41
CA LEU A 228 3.64 -6.53 14.49
C LEU A 228 3.92 -5.67 15.72
N GLN A 229 2.98 -4.81 16.09
CA GLN A 229 3.05 -4.09 17.35
C GLN A 229 2.65 -5.07 18.45
N THR A 230 3.63 -5.55 19.20
CA THR A 230 3.37 -6.27 20.45
C THR A 230 2.86 -5.24 21.46
N ILE A 231 1.56 -5.26 21.71
CA ILE A 231 0.95 -4.45 22.77
C ILE A 231 1.20 -5.18 24.09
N TYR A 232 1.88 -4.51 25.01
CA TYR A 232 2.02 -4.98 26.38
C TYR A 232 0.86 -4.40 27.19
N GLY A 233 0.05 -5.26 27.79
CA GLY A 233 -1.00 -4.89 28.71
C GLY A 233 -0.76 -5.57 30.06
N GLU A 234 -0.93 -4.83 31.14
CA GLU A 234 -1.04 -5.39 32.48
C GLU A 234 -2.48 -5.83 32.71
N ILE A 235 -2.68 -7.06 33.19
CA ILE A 235 -4.01 -7.58 33.48
C ILE A 235 -4.43 -7.03 34.85
N ILE A 236 -5.29 -6.03 34.86
CA ILE A 236 -5.71 -5.33 36.09
C ILE A 236 -6.76 -6.13 36.89
N GLY A 237 -7.41 -7.13 36.28
CA GLY A 237 -8.32 -8.02 36.99
C GLY A 237 -8.95 -9.07 36.09
N VAL A 238 -9.34 -10.19 36.69
CA VAL A 238 -10.14 -11.25 36.06
C VAL A 238 -11.48 -11.28 36.78
N MET A 239 -12.58 -11.12 36.04
CA MET A 239 -13.92 -11.21 36.60
C MET A 239 -14.64 -12.41 35.98
N ASP A 240 -15.16 -13.29 36.83
CA ASP A 240 -16.04 -14.36 36.40
C ASP A 240 -17.44 -13.78 36.18
N LEU A 241 -17.85 -13.70 34.90
CA LEU A 241 -19.21 -13.30 34.54
C LEU A 241 -20.14 -14.50 34.76
N GLU A 242 -20.68 -14.60 35.97
CA GLU A 242 -21.80 -15.49 36.24
C GLU A 242 -23.04 -14.97 35.50
N CYS A 243 -23.50 -15.74 34.52
CA CYS A 243 -24.67 -15.42 33.72
C CYS A 243 -25.94 -15.54 34.57
N SER A 244 -26.30 -14.48 35.31
CA SER A 244 -27.51 -14.41 36.11
C SER A 244 -28.73 -14.21 35.20
N GLY A 245 -29.17 -15.26 34.53
CA GLY A 245 -30.21 -15.14 33.49
C GLY A 245 -30.95 -16.42 33.16
N CYS A 246 -31.32 -17.24 34.14
CA CYS A 246 -32.30 -18.32 33.97
C CYS A 246 -33.23 -18.42 35.18
N SER A 247 -34.03 -17.38 35.43
CA SER A 247 -35.17 -17.44 36.37
C SER A 247 -36.47 -17.27 35.59
N GLY A 248 -37.05 -18.38 35.12
CA GLY A 248 -38.30 -18.36 34.37
C GLY A 248 -38.85 -19.74 34.02
N CYS A 249 -38.96 -20.64 35.00
CA CYS A 249 -39.67 -21.91 34.84
C CYS A 249 -40.71 -22.08 35.97
N SER A 250 -41.93 -21.61 35.70
CA SER A 250 -43.16 -21.88 36.46
C SER A 250 -44.29 -21.35 35.58
N GLY A 251 -45.34 -22.05 35.16
CA GLY A 251 -45.93 -23.32 35.52
C GLY A 251 -47.44 -23.17 35.30
N GLY A 252 -48.04 -23.98 34.41
CA GLY A 252 -49.48 -24.30 34.36
C GLY A 252 -50.49 -23.26 33.83
N SER A 253 -51.26 -23.64 32.81
CA SER A 253 -52.71 -23.92 32.96
C SER A 253 -53.40 -24.23 31.63
N SER A 254 -54.30 -25.19 31.73
CA SER A 254 -55.23 -25.74 30.76
C SER A 254 -56.37 -24.80 30.34
N GLY A 255 -56.77 -24.90 29.07
CA GLY A 255 -58.05 -24.45 28.49
C GLY A 255 -57.92 -24.51 26.97
N GLY A 256 -58.63 -25.34 26.20
CA GLY A 256 -60.07 -25.56 26.21
C GLY A 256 -60.73 -24.58 25.24
N GLY A 257 -60.85 -24.92 23.96
CA GLY A 257 -61.46 -24.04 22.95
C GLY A 257 -61.48 -24.62 21.53
N SER A 258 -62.68 -24.85 21.04
CA SER A 258 -63.13 -25.61 19.88
C SER A 258 -63.11 -24.88 18.51
N ALA A 259 -63.02 -25.68 17.43
CA ALA A 259 -63.56 -25.55 16.05
C ALA A 259 -63.46 -24.18 15.31
N SER A 260 -63.18 -24.10 14.01
CA SER A 260 -63.86 -24.75 12.88
C SER A 260 -63.11 -24.58 11.54
N ALA A 261 -63.44 -25.46 10.59
CA ALA A 261 -63.06 -25.59 9.18
C ALA A 261 -63.00 -24.25 8.38
N SER A 262 -62.38 -24.13 7.20
CA SER A 262 -62.55 -24.94 5.98
C SER A 262 -61.68 -24.40 4.82
N GLY A 263 -61.32 -25.26 3.86
CA GLY A 263 -60.96 -24.88 2.47
C GLY A 263 -59.65 -25.52 1.97
N SER A 264 -59.65 -26.74 1.45
CA SER A 264 -59.92 -27.15 0.05
C SER A 264 -58.93 -26.61 -0.99
N GLY A 265 -58.06 -27.48 -1.51
CA GLY A 265 -57.25 -27.22 -2.72
C GLY A 265 -56.26 -28.36 -3.00
N SER A 266 -56.34 -28.93 -4.19
CA SER A 266 -56.04 -30.33 -4.53
C SER A 266 -54.69 -30.55 -5.25
N ALA A 267 -54.10 -31.74 -5.03
CA ALA A 267 -53.26 -32.58 -5.95
C ALA A 267 -51.95 -31.98 -6.54
N SER A 268 -50.84 -32.69 -6.74
CA SER A 268 -50.61 -34.09 -7.13
C SER A 268 -49.14 -34.55 -6.90
N ALA A 269 -48.98 -35.88 -6.76
CA ALA A 269 -47.81 -36.80 -6.81
C ALA A 269 -46.44 -36.25 -7.30
N SER A 270 -45.28 -36.64 -6.76
CA SER A 270 -44.67 -37.99 -6.59
C SER A 270 -43.29 -37.74 -5.91
N GLY A 271 -42.77 -38.51 -4.95
CA GLY A 271 -42.33 -39.91 -5.04
C GLY A 271 -40.79 -39.99 -4.95
N SER A 272 -40.28 -40.74 -3.95
CA SER A 272 -38.86 -40.95 -3.52
C SER A 272 -38.30 -39.85 -2.61
N GLY A 273 -37.79 -40.10 -1.39
CA GLY A 273 -37.34 -41.33 -0.76
C GLY A 273 -35.91 -41.11 -0.27
N SER A 274 -35.73 -40.70 0.99
CA SER A 274 -34.51 -40.89 1.80
C SER A 274 -34.77 -40.42 3.22
N ALA A 275 -34.90 -41.37 4.13
CA ALA A 275 -34.93 -41.13 5.57
C ALA A 275 -33.51 -40.79 6.05
N SER A 276 -33.36 -39.65 6.73
CA SER A 276 -32.30 -39.42 7.69
C SER A 276 -32.91 -38.59 8.83
N GLY A 277 -33.08 -39.25 9.98
CA GLY A 277 -33.63 -38.61 11.17
C GLY A 277 -32.59 -37.69 11.79
N SER A 278 -32.81 -36.39 11.69
CA SER A 278 -32.12 -35.38 12.48
C SER A 278 -32.81 -35.28 13.84
N GLY A 279 -32.23 -35.96 14.84
CA GLY A 279 -32.52 -35.70 16.23
C GLY A 279 -32.04 -34.29 16.57
N SER A 280 -32.98 -33.37 16.77
CA SER A 280 -32.74 -32.03 17.29
C SER A 280 -32.33 -32.14 18.76
N GLY A 281 -31.05 -32.38 19.00
CA GLY A 281 -30.45 -32.14 20.30
C GLY A 281 -30.52 -30.64 20.56
N SER A 282 -31.44 -30.23 21.44
CA SER A 282 -31.40 -28.96 22.13
C SER A 282 -30.08 -28.86 22.89
N GLY A 283 -29.05 -28.35 22.22
CA GLY A 283 -27.77 -28.01 22.83
C GLY A 283 -28.03 -26.96 23.89
N GLY A 284 -27.79 -27.31 25.14
CA GLY A 284 -27.70 -26.32 26.20
C GLY A 284 -26.68 -25.27 25.79
N SER A 285 -27.08 -24.00 25.87
CA SER A 285 -26.19 -22.85 25.74
C SER A 285 -25.14 -22.97 26.84
N ALA A 286 -24.01 -23.62 26.54
CA ALA A 286 -22.86 -23.64 27.43
C ALA A 286 -22.41 -22.18 27.55
N CYS A 287 -22.54 -21.62 28.75
CA CYS A 287 -22.04 -20.28 29.05
C CYS A 287 -20.53 -20.28 28.78
N GLU A 288 -20.13 -19.70 27.66
CA GLU A 288 -18.73 -19.59 27.28
C GLU A 288 -18.09 -18.50 28.14
N VAL A 289 -17.18 -18.89 29.02
CA VAL A 289 -16.46 -17.98 29.91
C VAL A 289 -15.48 -17.16 29.07
N GLN A 290 -15.74 -15.87 28.91
CA GLN A 290 -14.85 -14.94 28.22
C GLN A 290 -13.99 -14.17 29.22
N LEU A 291 -12.68 -14.11 28.98
CA LEU A 291 -11.76 -13.31 29.78
C LEU A 291 -11.73 -11.89 29.22
N GLN A 292 -12.10 -10.89 30.03
CA GLN A 292 -11.96 -9.48 29.65
C GLN A 292 -10.63 -8.93 30.14
N VAL A 293 -9.79 -8.44 29.22
CA VAL A 293 -8.55 -7.75 29.51
C VAL A 293 -8.77 -6.25 29.33
N LEU A 294 -8.62 -5.49 30.41
CA LEU A 294 -8.61 -4.03 30.37
C LEU A 294 -7.18 -3.55 30.15
N LEU A 295 -6.93 -2.85 29.05
CA LEU A 295 -5.65 -2.21 28.78
C LEU A 295 -5.54 -0.86 29.52
N GLU A 296 -4.30 -0.38 29.73
CA GLU A 296 -4.05 0.97 30.26
C GLU A 296 -4.65 2.08 29.39
N SER A 297 -4.88 1.81 28.10
CA SER A 297 -5.58 2.71 27.18
C SER A 297 -7.08 2.85 27.49
N GLY A 298 -7.64 2.02 28.37
CA GLY A 298 -9.06 1.93 28.66
C GLY A 298 -9.85 1.04 27.70
N GLU A 299 -9.19 0.43 26.72
CA GLU A 299 -9.82 -0.53 25.80
C GLU A 299 -9.97 -1.90 26.47
N VAL A 300 -11.12 -2.54 26.25
CA VAL A 300 -11.44 -3.88 26.79
C VAL A 300 -11.40 -4.89 25.66
N PHE A 301 -10.61 -5.95 25.82
CA PHE A 301 -10.50 -7.06 24.89
C PHE A 301 -11.10 -8.32 25.50
N SER A 302 -11.99 -9.00 24.76
CA SER A 302 -12.48 -10.32 25.14
C SER A 302 -11.60 -11.39 24.51
N ILE A 303 -11.04 -12.29 25.33
CA ILE A 303 -10.26 -13.45 24.89
C ILE A 303 -11.11 -14.72 25.10
N GLU A 304 -11.27 -15.50 24.03
CA GLU A 304 -11.96 -16.79 24.07
C GLU A 304 -11.24 -17.79 24.99
N LYS A 305 -12.01 -18.61 25.71
CA LYS A 305 -11.49 -19.57 26.70
C LYS A 305 -10.39 -20.47 26.16
N ALA A 306 -10.58 -20.99 24.96
CA ALA A 306 -9.63 -21.89 24.31
C ALA A 306 -8.21 -21.30 24.17
N THR A 307 -8.10 -19.97 24.15
CA THR A 307 -6.81 -19.28 23.95
C THR A 307 -6.05 -19.08 25.27
N TRP A 308 -6.76 -18.92 26.39
CA TRP A 308 -6.12 -18.65 27.69
C TRP A 308 -6.10 -19.85 28.65
N GLU A 309 -6.93 -20.87 28.44
CA GLU A 309 -7.02 -22.09 29.27
C GLU A 309 -5.66 -22.80 29.48
N PRO A 310 -4.75 -22.91 28.50
CA PRO A 310 -3.40 -23.47 28.73
C PRO A 310 -2.54 -22.68 29.73
N PHE A 311 -2.93 -21.43 30.01
CA PHE A 311 -2.22 -20.49 30.86
C PHE A 311 -2.94 -20.23 32.19
N GLU A 312 -4.07 -20.89 32.47
CA GLU A 312 -4.87 -20.74 33.70
C GLU A 312 -4.06 -20.99 34.98
N ALA A 313 -3.13 -21.95 34.96
CA ALA A 313 -2.23 -22.21 36.08
C ALA A 313 -1.20 -21.07 36.32
N LYS A 314 -0.88 -20.29 35.27
CA LYS A 314 0.01 -19.11 35.33
C LYS A 314 -0.74 -17.82 35.61
N LEU A 315 -2.04 -17.75 35.29
CA LEU A 315 -2.94 -16.66 35.64
C LEU A 315 -3.02 -16.42 37.15
N LYS A 316 -2.89 -17.47 37.97
CA LYS A 316 -2.80 -17.37 39.44
C LYS A 316 -1.50 -16.74 39.96
N LEU A 317 -0.53 -16.50 39.08
CA LEU A 317 0.78 -15.92 39.37
C LEU A 317 0.92 -14.62 38.56
N ASP A 318 0.15 -13.59 38.92
CA ASP A 318 0.25 -12.13 38.67
C ASP A 318 0.83 -11.55 37.36
N THR A 319 1.24 -12.31 36.34
CA THR A 319 1.72 -11.75 35.07
C THR A 319 1.71 -12.78 33.96
N ILE A 320 0.78 -12.65 33.00
CA ILE A 320 0.88 -13.39 31.72
C ILE A 320 1.69 -12.56 30.73
N ARG A 321 2.63 -13.21 30.04
CA ARG A 321 3.24 -12.69 28.81
C ARG A 321 2.56 -13.37 27.63
N VAL A 322 1.72 -12.62 26.90
CA VAL A 322 1.18 -13.06 25.61
C VAL A 322 2.13 -12.57 24.52
N LYS A 323 2.59 -13.47 23.66
CA LYS A 323 3.49 -13.19 22.53
C LYS A 323 2.70 -13.11 21.24
#